data_AF-A0A383B6F6-F1
#
_entry.id   AF-A0A383B6F6-F1
#
_cell.length_a   1.000
_cell.length_b   1.000
_cell.length_c   1.000
_cell.angle_alpha   90.00
_cell.angle_beta   90.00
_cell.angle_gamma   90.00
#
_symmetry.space_group_name_H-M   'P 1'
#
loop_
_entity.id
_entity.type
_entity.pdbx_description
1 polymer ?
#
loop_
_entity_poly.entity_id
_entity_poly.type
_entity_poly.pdbx_seq_one_letter_code
_entity_poly.pdbx_strand_id
1 'polypeptide(L)'
;MKQIKINFQIIALLSALIVGCDKMDVSISEEMKSIKTYPFSDPNPIPMLVKDSRLYPYHSFDSYSHEGKSQEWTVLILENPFIEVTVLPEVGGKVWGAIDKSNGEEFIYRNEVIKFRNIALRGPWTSGGIEFNFGVIGHTPSTATPIDYTTRTNLDGSVSVFVGAMDLPSR
;
A
#
# COMPACT_ATOMS: atom_id res chain seq x y z
N MET A 1 39.84 -49.73 2.38
CA MET A 1 38.81 -48.67 2.46
C MET A 1 38.73 -48.20 3.90
N LYS A 2 39.05 -46.93 4.20
CA LYS A 2 38.98 -46.39 5.58
C LYS A 2 37.51 -46.05 5.91
N GLN A 3 36.98 -46.64 6.98
CA GLN A 3 35.68 -46.26 7.54
C GLN A 3 35.78 -44.86 8.14
N ILE A 4 35.00 -43.92 7.60
CA ILE A 4 34.79 -42.61 8.21
C ILE A 4 33.86 -42.81 9.41
N LYS A 5 34.38 -42.68 10.63
CA LYS A 5 33.56 -42.65 11.85
C LYS A 5 32.98 -41.24 12.00
N ILE A 6 31.71 -41.07 11.64
CA ILE A 6 30.98 -39.83 11.85
C ILE A 6 30.67 -39.71 13.35
N ASN A 7 31.16 -38.65 13.99
CA ASN A 7 31.08 -38.46 15.42
C ASN A 7 29.70 -37.93 15.81
N PHE A 8 28.95 -38.67 16.62
CA PHE A 8 27.55 -38.40 16.97
C PHE A 8 27.36 -37.04 17.67
N GLN A 9 28.40 -36.54 18.37
CA GLN A 9 28.41 -35.21 18.99
C GLN A 9 28.38 -34.07 17.97
N ILE A 10 28.94 -34.25 16.78
CA ILE A 10 28.93 -33.23 15.71
C ILE A 10 27.52 -33.11 15.11
N ILE A 11 26.81 -34.23 14.97
CA ILE A 11 25.41 -34.25 14.50
C ILE A 11 24.51 -33.54 15.51
N ALA A 12 24.68 -33.82 16.81
CA ALA A 12 23.91 -33.18 17.88
C ALA A 12 24.13 -31.65 17.94
N LEU A 13 25.37 -31.18 17.76
CA LEU A 13 25.69 -29.75 17.68
C LEU A 13 25.09 -29.09 16.45
N LEU A 14 25.13 -29.74 15.28
CA LEU A 14 24.49 -29.24 14.07
C LEU A 14 22.96 -29.18 14.19
N SER A 15 22.33 -30.15 14.85
CA SER A 15 20.88 -30.12 15.10
C SER A 15 20.47 -29.03 16.08
N ALA A 16 21.30 -28.70 17.08
CA ALA A 16 21.01 -27.61 18.03
C ALA A 16 21.12 -26.22 17.39
N LEU A 17 21.94 -26.05 16.34
CA LEU A 17 22.04 -24.81 15.56
C LEU A 17 20.82 -24.55 14.65
N ILE A 18 20.01 -25.58 14.36
CA ILE A 18 18.82 -25.46 13.50
C ILE A 18 17.56 -25.05 14.30
N VAL A 19 17.60 -25.16 15.63
CA VAL A 19 16.42 -24.94 16.52
C VAL A 19 16.21 -23.46 16.88
N GLY A 20 17.09 -22.54 16.46
CA GLY A 20 17.09 -21.14 16.90
C GLY A 20 16.32 -20.15 16.03
N CYS A 21 15.43 -20.57 15.13
CA CYS A 21 14.65 -19.63 14.32
C CYS A 21 13.16 -19.78 14.65
N ASP A 22 12.71 -19.12 15.71
CA ASP A 22 11.28 -18.88 15.89
C ASP A 22 10.80 -18.12 14.66
N LYS A 23 9.97 -18.78 13.83
CA LYS A 23 9.28 -18.11 12.74
C LYS A 23 8.38 -17.06 13.36
N MET A 24 8.69 -15.79 13.13
CA MET A 24 7.85 -14.69 13.53
C MET A 24 6.48 -14.85 12.86
N ASP A 25 5.41 -14.67 13.63
CA ASP A 25 4.04 -14.73 13.11
C ASP A 25 3.79 -13.52 12.22
N VAL A 26 3.99 -13.69 10.91
CA VAL A 26 3.85 -12.65 9.90
C VAL A 26 2.73 -13.05 8.96
N SER A 27 1.77 -12.16 8.75
CA SER A 27 0.61 -12.43 7.90
C SER A 27 0.31 -11.27 6.94
N ILE A 28 -0.45 -11.62 5.91
CA ILE A 28 -1.01 -10.68 4.94
C ILE A 28 -2.46 -11.06 4.68
N SER A 29 -3.35 -10.08 4.75
CA SER A 29 -4.78 -10.27 4.48
C SER A 29 -5.31 -9.18 3.56
N GLU A 30 -6.45 -9.47 2.94
CA GLU A 30 -7.22 -8.52 2.14
C GLU A 30 -8.63 -8.46 2.73
N GLU A 31 -9.06 -7.26 3.09
CA GLU A 31 -10.35 -7.01 3.74
C GLU A 31 -11.13 -5.92 3.01
N MET A 32 -12.46 -6.08 2.95
CA MET A 32 -13.35 -4.98 2.59
C MET A 32 -13.70 -4.21 3.85
N LYS A 33 -13.34 -2.92 3.90
CA LYS A 33 -13.68 -2.03 5.03
C LYS A 33 -14.64 -0.93 4.57
N SER A 34 -15.72 -0.77 5.32
CA SER A 34 -16.64 0.36 5.16
C SER A 34 -16.04 1.62 5.77
N ILE A 35 -15.69 2.59 4.93
CA ILE A 35 -15.03 3.83 5.37
C ILE A 35 -15.88 5.03 4.93
N LYS A 36 -16.09 5.98 5.84
CA LYS A 36 -16.76 7.24 5.51
C LYS A 36 -15.96 7.98 4.45
N THR A 37 -16.59 8.19 3.31
CA THR A 37 -15.94 8.68 2.10
C THR A 37 -16.66 9.90 1.55
N TYR A 38 -15.90 10.95 1.24
CA TYR A 38 -16.38 12.12 0.52
C TYR A 38 -15.87 12.01 -0.92
N PRO A 39 -16.68 11.45 -1.84
CA PRO A 39 -16.21 11.12 -3.18
C PRO A 39 -15.96 12.37 -4.03
N PHE A 40 -15.22 12.18 -5.10
CA PHE A 40 -15.12 13.11 -6.22
C PHE A 40 -15.87 12.54 -7.43
N SER A 41 -16.16 13.40 -8.40
CA SER A 41 -16.83 13.02 -9.65
C SER A 41 -16.52 14.04 -10.75
N ASP A 42 -17.28 13.96 -11.85
CA ASP A 42 -17.20 14.90 -12.97
C ASP A 42 -15.81 14.90 -13.65
N PRO A 43 -15.42 13.78 -14.30
CA PRO A 43 -14.21 13.74 -15.10
C PRO A 43 -14.35 14.69 -16.29
N ASN A 44 -13.39 15.60 -16.44
CA ASN A 44 -13.40 16.55 -17.54
C ASN A 44 -13.24 15.80 -18.88
N PRO A 45 -14.14 15.97 -19.86
CA PRO A 45 -14.04 15.27 -21.13
C PRO A 45 -12.86 15.77 -21.99
N ILE A 46 -12.29 16.92 -21.65
CA ILE A 46 -11.14 17.50 -22.34
C ILE A 46 -9.87 17.08 -21.59
N PRO A 47 -8.88 16.45 -22.28
CA PRO A 47 -7.62 16.10 -21.65
C PRO A 47 -6.89 17.36 -21.19
N MET A 48 -6.05 17.22 -20.16
CA MET A 48 -5.33 18.33 -19.55
C MET A 48 -4.29 18.99 -20.46
N LEU A 49 -4.14 18.56 -21.73
CA LEU A 49 -3.16 19.07 -22.70
C LEU A 49 -3.04 20.60 -22.74
N VAL A 50 -4.17 21.31 -22.71
CA VAL A 50 -4.20 22.79 -22.78
C VAL A 50 -3.82 23.44 -21.44
N LYS A 51 -4.10 22.76 -20.32
CA LYS A 51 -3.87 23.26 -18.95
C LYS A 51 -2.46 22.91 -18.45
N ASP A 52 -2.03 21.67 -18.69
CA ASP A 52 -0.71 21.15 -18.39
C ASP A 52 -0.37 20.01 -19.38
N SER A 53 0.44 20.31 -20.37
CA SER A 53 0.85 19.36 -21.41
C SER A 53 1.64 18.17 -20.87
N ARG A 54 2.28 18.32 -19.70
CA ARG A 54 3.04 17.25 -19.03
C ARG A 54 2.15 16.15 -18.47
N LEU A 55 0.82 16.34 -18.46
CA LEU A 55 -0.15 15.39 -17.92
C LEU A 55 -0.98 14.70 -19.00
N TYR A 56 -0.72 14.96 -20.28
CA TYR A 56 -1.35 14.21 -21.36
C TYR A 56 -1.04 12.70 -21.21
N PRO A 57 -2.02 11.79 -21.36
CA PRO A 57 -3.38 11.97 -21.87
C PRO A 57 -4.47 12.13 -20.79
N TYR A 58 -4.11 12.41 -19.54
CA TYR A 58 -5.07 12.43 -18.44
C TYR A 58 -6.03 13.63 -18.49
N HIS A 59 -7.19 13.46 -17.84
CA HIS A 59 -8.16 14.51 -17.53
C HIS A 59 -8.14 14.84 -16.03
N SER A 60 -8.67 16.01 -15.67
CA SER A 60 -8.95 16.40 -14.28
C SER A 60 -10.35 15.99 -13.82
N PHE A 61 -10.60 16.07 -12.51
CA PHE A 61 -11.93 15.95 -11.92
C PHE A 61 -12.33 17.25 -11.23
N ASP A 62 -13.56 17.69 -11.47
CA ASP A 62 -14.00 19.06 -11.14
C ASP A 62 -15.02 19.11 -9.99
N SER A 63 -15.57 17.97 -9.54
CA SER A 63 -16.59 17.91 -8.48
C SER A 63 -16.15 17.10 -7.25
N TYR A 64 -16.45 17.61 -6.05
CA TYR A 64 -16.08 17.03 -4.76
C TYR A 64 -17.23 17.13 -3.76
N SER A 65 -17.63 16.02 -3.17
CA SER A 65 -18.75 15.99 -2.24
C SER A 65 -18.42 16.70 -0.91
N HIS A 66 -19.41 17.46 -0.43
CA HIS A 66 -19.43 18.02 0.93
C HIS A 66 -19.97 17.02 1.96
N GLU A 67 -20.77 16.05 1.51
CA GLU A 67 -21.35 15.01 2.33
C GLU A 67 -20.58 13.71 2.19
N GLY A 68 -20.36 13.04 3.33
CA GLY A 68 -19.67 11.75 3.38
C GLY A 68 -20.68 10.62 3.42
N LYS A 69 -20.43 9.54 2.68
CA LYS A 69 -21.23 8.31 2.68
C LYS A 69 -20.34 7.11 3.04
N SER A 70 -20.93 6.05 3.60
CA SER A 70 -20.20 4.78 3.73
C SER A 70 -19.88 4.24 2.35
N GLN A 71 -18.64 3.81 2.15
CA GLN A 71 -18.20 3.16 0.93
C GLN A 71 -17.26 2.02 1.31
N GLU A 72 -17.41 0.89 0.64
CA GLU A 72 -16.52 -0.25 0.80
C GLU A 72 -15.21 0.01 0.04
N TRP A 73 -14.09 -0.30 0.69
CA TRP A 73 -12.76 -0.19 0.14
C TRP A 73 -11.99 -1.46 0.41
N THR A 74 -11.25 -1.95 -0.58
CA THR A 74 -10.25 -3.00 -0.39
C THR A 74 -9.07 -2.43 0.41
N VAL A 75 -8.75 -3.08 1.53
CA VAL A 75 -7.62 -2.75 2.39
C VAL A 75 -6.74 -3.98 2.50
N LEU A 76 -5.46 -3.83 2.11
CA LEU A 76 -4.46 -4.86 2.32
C LEU A 76 -3.77 -4.61 3.65
N ILE A 77 -3.65 -5.65 4.47
CA ILE A 77 -3.10 -5.56 5.82
C ILE A 77 -1.87 -6.48 5.87
N LEU A 78 -0.73 -5.92 6.25
CA LEU A 78 0.48 -6.68 6.57
C LEU A 78 0.73 -6.52 8.05
N GLU A 79 0.97 -7.62 8.76
CA GLU A 79 1.18 -7.54 10.20
C GLU A 79 2.20 -8.55 10.70
N ASN A 80 2.78 -8.23 11.85
CA ASN A 80 3.56 -9.13 12.67
C ASN A 80 3.21 -8.89 14.16
N PRO A 81 3.92 -9.46 15.16
CA PRO A 81 3.59 -9.24 16.56
C PRO A 81 3.77 -7.79 17.05
N PHE A 82 4.47 -6.95 16.27
CA PHE A 82 4.89 -5.61 16.68
C PHE A 82 4.17 -4.50 15.92
N ILE A 83 3.90 -4.68 14.62
CA ILE A 83 3.31 -3.64 13.78
C ILE A 83 2.22 -4.20 12.88
N GLU A 84 1.31 -3.33 12.48
CA GLU A 84 0.38 -3.52 11.37
C GLU A 84 0.53 -2.35 10.40
N VAL A 85 0.56 -2.65 9.10
CA VAL A 85 0.65 -1.68 8.01
C VAL A 85 -0.52 -1.94 7.06
N THR A 86 -1.26 -0.89 6.72
CA THR A 86 -2.40 -0.98 5.80
C THR A 86 -2.10 -0.26 4.48
N VAL A 87 -2.57 -0.84 3.37
CA VAL A 87 -2.40 -0.29 2.01
C VAL A 87 -3.76 -0.18 1.33
N LEU A 88 -4.00 0.94 0.64
CA LEU A 88 -5.22 1.21 -0.12
C LEU A 88 -4.97 1.08 -1.63
N PRO A 89 -5.13 -0.12 -2.24
CA PRO A 89 -4.95 -0.31 -3.68
C PRO A 89 -5.87 0.56 -4.53
N GLU A 90 -7.06 0.89 -4.05
CA GLU A 90 -8.01 1.73 -4.79
C GLU A 90 -7.69 3.25 -4.73
N VAL A 91 -6.73 3.65 -3.89
CA VAL A 91 -6.32 5.05 -3.67
C VAL A 91 -4.82 5.19 -3.97
N GLY A 92 -4.45 4.88 -5.21
CA GLY A 92 -3.07 4.98 -5.69
C GLY A 92 -2.10 3.97 -5.07
N GLY A 93 -2.60 2.97 -4.35
CA GLY A 93 -1.77 1.97 -3.66
C GLY A 93 -1.02 2.52 -2.46
N LYS A 94 -1.41 3.69 -1.93
CA LYS A 94 -0.72 4.34 -0.81
C LYS A 94 -0.70 3.44 0.43
N VAL A 95 0.36 3.55 1.24
CA VAL A 95 0.28 3.12 2.65
C VAL A 95 -0.73 4.03 3.32
N TRP A 96 -1.83 3.48 3.84
CA TRP A 96 -2.90 4.27 4.43
C TRP A 96 -2.61 4.64 5.87
N GLY A 97 -2.03 3.71 6.63
CA GLY A 97 -1.66 3.89 8.02
C GLY A 97 -0.80 2.74 8.53
N ALA A 98 -0.19 2.95 9.68
CA ALA A 98 0.54 1.91 10.39
C ALA A 98 0.51 2.16 11.89
N ILE A 99 0.36 1.08 12.66
CA ILE A 99 0.27 1.09 14.12
C ILE A 99 1.39 0.26 14.74
N ASP A 100 1.87 0.73 15.90
CA ASP A 100 2.68 -0.06 16.81
C ASP A 100 1.73 -0.81 17.76
N LYS A 101 1.73 -2.13 17.68
CA LYS A 101 0.82 -2.99 18.44
C LYS A 101 1.16 -3.05 19.93
N SER A 102 2.37 -2.64 20.33
CA SER A 102 2.78 -2.64 21.75
C SER A 102 2.08 -1.55 22.56
N ASN A 103 1.68 -0.45 21.91
CA ASN A 103 1.01 0.69 22.53
C ASN A 103 -0.32 1.07 21.86
N GLY A 104 -0.62 0.52 20.67
CA GLY A 104 -1.82 0.80 19.91
C GLY A 104 -1.80 2.13 19.15
N GLU A 105 -0.66 2.82 19.11
CA GLU A 105 -0.54 4.16 18.54
C GLU A 105 -0.14 4.13 17.06
N GLU A 106 -0.64 5.10 16.31
CA GLU A 106 -0.28 5.31 14.91
C GLU A 106 1.09 5.98 14.79
N PHE A 107 2.04 5.34 14.09
CA PHE A 107 3.31 5.98 13.71
C PHE A 107 3.32 6.45 12.26
N ILE A 108 2.32 6.05 11.47
CA ILE A 108 1.97 6.68 10.19
C ILE A 108 0.55 7.21 10.34
N TYR A 109 0.40 8.54 10.27
CA TYR A 109 -0.89 9.22 10.40
C TYR A 109 -1.90 8.66 9.40
N ARG A 110 -3.02 8.11 9.89
CA ARG A 110 -4.14 7.65 9.08
C ARG A 110 -5.32 8.59 9.27
N ASN A 111 -5.94 9.02 8.17
CA ASN A 111 -7.20 9.72 8.28
C ASN A 111 -8.35 8.70 8.40
N GLU A 112 -9.19 8.85 9.43
CA GLU A 112 -10.37 8.00 9.68
C GLU A 112 -11.42 8.07 8.57
N VAL A 113 -11.31 9.07 7.69
CA VAL A 113 -12.18 9.24 6.52
C VAL A 113 -11.38 9.36 5.23
N ILE A 114 -11.95 8.91 4.13
CA ILE A 114 -11.40 9.11 2.79
C ILE A 114 -12.08 10.34 2.19
N LYS A 115 -11.46 11.51 2.37
CA LYS A 115 -12.01 12.80 1.91
C LYS A 115 -11.20 13.35 0.75
N PHE A 116 -11.71 13.16 -0.47
CA PHE A 116 -11.02 13.64 -1.67
C PHE A 116 -11.15 15.16 -1.83
N ARG A 117 -10.05 15.84 -2.12
CA ARG A 117 -10.01 17.29 -2.42
C ARG A 117 -9.08 17.59 -3.59
N ASN A 118 -9.27 18.75 -4.20
CA ASN A 118 -8.57 19.21 -5.40
C ASN A 118 -7.12 19.66 -5.08
N ILE A 119 -6.21 18.70 -4.94
CA ILE A 119 -4.80 18.89 -4.56
C ILE A 119 -3.85 18.13 -5.51
N ALA A 120 -4.25 16.96 -6.02
CA ALA A 120 -3.42 16.15 -6.92
C ALA A 120 -3.27 16.76 -8.31
N LEU A 121 -2.33 16.22 -9.10
CA LEU A 121 -2.13 16.63 -10.50
C LEU A 121 -3.40 16.46 -11.36
N ARG A 122 -4.25 15.46 -11.08
CA ARG A 122 -5.58 15.30 -11.70
C ARG A 122 -6.74 15.86 -10.87
N GLY A 123 -6.44 16.47 -9.73
CA GLY A 123 -7.39 17.01 -8.77
C GLY A 123 -7.53 16.15 -7.51
N PRO A 124 -8.19 14.99 -7.54
CA PRO A 124 -8.53 14.26 -6.31
C PRO A 124 -7.32 13.74 -5.56
N TRP A 125 -7.27 14.02 -4.26
CA TRP A 125 -6.24 13.58 -3.32
C TRP A 125 -6.80 13.42 -1.91
N THR A 126 -6.17 12.57 -1.08
CA THR A 126 -6.55 12.36 0.32
C THR A 126 -5.36 12.54 1.27
N SER A 127 -5.61 13.16 2.42
CA SER A 127 -4.61 13.33 3.49
C SER A 127 -4.30 12.04 4.24
N GLY A 128 -3.15 12.00 4.91
CA GLY A 128 -2.67 10.84 5.67
C GLY A 128 -1.88 9.85 4.83
N GLY A 129 -1.21 8.92 5.49
CA GLY A 129 -0.47 7.83 4.87
C GLY A 129 0.84 8.25 4.20
N ILE A 130 1.35 7.36 3.35
CA ILE A 130 2.51 7.57 2.50
C ILE A 130 2.07 7.40 1.04
N GLU A 131 2.10 8.49 0.29
CA GLU A 131 1.80 8.52 -1.15
C GLU A 131 3.04 8.18 -1.98
N PHE A 132 2.83 7.42 -3.05
CA PHE A 132 3.88 7.09 -4.02
C PHE A 132 3.84 8.06 -5.21
N ASN A 133 4.80 8.98 -5.25
CA ASN A 133 4.94 9.95 -6.34
C ASN A 133 6.06 9.54 -7.30
N PHE A 134 5.78 9.55 -8.60
CA PHE A 134 6.72 9.12 -9.64
C PHE A 134 6.55 9.92 -10.94
N GLY A 135 7.65 10.11 -11.68
CA GLY A 135 7.64 10.71 -13.02
C GLY A 135 7.56 12.24 -13.01
N VAL A 136 6.37 12.78 -12.72
CA VAL A 136 6.08 14.22 -12.71
C VAL A 136 6.13 14.76 -11.28
N ILE A 137 6.77 15.92 -11.09
CA ILE A 137 6.82 16.57 -9.76
C ILE A 137 5.42 17.01 -9.35
N GLY A 138 4.91 16.39 -8.29
CA GLY A 138 3.62 16.69 -7.68
C GLY A 138 2.97 15.43 -7.10
N HIS A 139 1.77 15.61 -6.56
CA HIS A 139 0.89 14.53 -6.14
C HIS A 139 0.40 13.75 -7.38
N THR A 140 0.87 12.51 -7.51
CA THR A 140 0.82 11.70 -8.75
C THR A 140 -0.59 11.62 -9.39
N PRO A 141 -0.70 11.55 -10.74
CA PRO A 141 -1.99 11.36 -11.41
C PRO A 141 -2.75 10.09 -10.99
N SER A 142 -2.06 9.08 -10.46
CA SER A 142 -2.69 7.83 -10.00
C SER A 142 -3.15 7.84 -8.54
N THR A 143 -2.94 8.93 -7.78
CA THR A 143 -3.08 8.92 -6.31
C THR A 143 -4.49 8.61 -5.80
N ALA A 144 -5.51 8.84 -6.63
CA ALA A 144 -6.92 8.66 -6.27
C ALA A 144 -7.62 7.63 -7.16
N THR A 145 -6.85 6.83 -7.91
CA THR A 145 -7.38 5.81 -8.80
C THR A 145 -6.93 4.43 -8.36
N PRO A 146 -7.72 3.38 -8.66
CA PRO A 146 -7.28 2.02 -8.48
C PRO A 146 -5.99 1.70 -9.24
N ILE A 147 -5.13 0.93 -8.59
CA ILE A 147 -3.87 0.43 -9.15
C ILE A 147 -3.86 -1.10 -9.16
N ASP A 148 -2.94 -1.67 -9.94
CA ASP A 148 -2.72 -3.12 -9.93
C ASP A 148 -1.90 -3.50 -8.70
N TYR A 149 -2.27 -4.59 -8.03
CA TYR A 149 -1.49 -5.09 -6.91
C TYR A 149 -1.40 -6.62 -6.89
N THR A 150 -0.41 -7.13 -6.17
CA THR A 150 -0.31 -8.55 -5.84
C THR A 150 0.32 -8.72 -4.46
N THR A 151 -0.07 -9.79 -3.77
CA THR A 151 0.44 -10.15 -2.45
C THR A 151 1.30 -11.41 -2.56
N ARG A 152 2.30 -11.55 -1.68
CA ARG A 152 3.19 -12.71 -1.70
C ARG A 152 3.69 -13.04 -0.30
N THR A 153 3.65 -14.32 0.05
CA THR A 153 4.48 -14.90 1.13
C THR A 153 5.78 -15.40 0.52
N ASN A 154 6.91 -14.92 1.02
CA ASN A 154 8.24 -15.24 0.55
C ASN A 154 8.75 -16.55 1.19
N LEU A 155 9.82 -17.13 0.63
CA LEU A 155 10.41 -18.38 1.13
C LEU A 155 10.96 -18.29 2.56
N ASP A 156 11.37 -17.09 2.98
CA ASP A 156 11.84 -16.80 4.33
C ASP A 156 10.70 -16.57 5.34
N GLY A 157 9.44 -16.61 4.90
CA GLY A 157 8.26 -16.36 5.72
C GLY A 157 7.85 -14.88 5.80
N SER A 158 8.62 -13.95 5.24
CA SER A 158 8.19 -12.55 5.11
C SER A 158 7.02 -12.42 4.13
N VAL A 159 6.25 -11.34 4.23
CA VAL A 159 5.17 -11.02 3.29
C VAL A 159 5.47 -9.75 2.51
N SER A 160 4.87 -9.59 1.35
CA SER A 160 5.05 -8.43 0.50
C SER A 160 3.73 -8.06 -0.19
N VAL A 161 3.43 -6.76 -0.22
CA VAL A 161 2.47 -6.16 -1.14
C VAL A 161 3.26 -5.46 -2.24
N PHE A 162 2.94 -5.78 -3.48
CA PHE A 162 3.43 -5.07 -4.65
C PHE A 162 2.28 -4.24 -5.19
N VAL A 163 2.49 -2.94 -5.38
CA VAL A 163 1.55 -2.04 -6.05
C VAL A 163 2.19 -1.48 -7.31
N GLY A 164 1.40 -1.25 -8.34
CA GLY A 164 1.89 -0.76 -9.62
C GLY A 164 0.81 -0.02 -10.39
N ALA A 165 1.17 1.13 -10.94
CA ALA A 165 0.33 1.89 -11.86
C ALA A 165 1.13 2.21 -13.11
N MET A 166 0.43 2.29 -14.25
CA MET A 166 1.03 2.75 -15.48
C MET A 166 1.13 4.27 -15.48
N ASP A 167 2.35 4.78 -15.49
CA ASP A 167 2.63 6.20 -15.69
C ASP A 167 2.63 6.52 -17.19
N LEU A 168 1.57 7.19 -17.66
CA LEU A 168 1.41 7.58 -19.06
C LEU A 168 2.16 8.86 -19.46
N PRO A 169 2.27 9.91 -18.62
CA PRO A 169 2.86 11.17 -19.03
C PRO A 169 4.39 11.18 -19.10
N SER A 170 5.08 10.24 -18.43
CA SER A 170 6.55 10.11 -18.50
C SER A 170 7.03 9.07 -19.54
N ARG A 171 6.17 8.70 -20.50
CA ARG A 171 6.52 7.81 -21.61
C ARG A 171 7.30 8.51 -22.71
#